data_AF-A0A183V6W0-F1
#
_entry.id   AF-A0A183V6W0-F1
#
_cell.length_a   1.000
_cell.length_b   1.000
_cell.length_c   1.000
_cell.angle_alpha   90.00
_cell.angle_beta   90.00
_cell.angle_gamma   90.00
#
_symmetry.space_group_name_H-M   'P 1'
#
loop_
_entity.id
_entity.type
_entity.pdbx_description
1 polymer ?
#
loop_
_entity_poly.entity_id
_entity_poly.type
_entity_poly.pdbx_seq_one_letter_code
_entity_poly.pdbx_strand_id
1 'polypeptide(L)'
;MHCWVKKSAGYFKTFSKYGTCHVEWPSKKTSSPRAGIKSNQTTKAAGYVYMIFESESCVKKLIADCCEEFGSAGEWFFKLKLRRGQTNEIRQVQVIPWVILDAEYATDRDVRIDPKKTVFVGGLHGTLTAQSLYSIMAEVYGNALFVAIDTDKYKYPIVDPFLEEAKCSQCDSAEGPYFCRERSCFKYYCLQCWQVSLRENGVKEGGNSPVPIAYSASLVC
;
A
#
# COMPACT_ATOMS: atom_id res chain seq x y z
N MET A 1 14.94 1.35 -5.61
CA MET A 1 14.06 1.02 -4.47
C MET A 1 13.37 2.30 -4.04
N HIS A 2 12.09 2.21 -3.70
CA HIS A 2 11.28 3.36 -3.32
C HIS A 2 10.72 3.18 -1.91
N CYS A 3 10.35 4.26 -1.23
CA CYS A 3 9.84 4.21 0.15
C CYS A 3 8.53 4.99 0.28
N TRP A 4 7.59 4.49 1.10
CA TRP A 4 6.34 5.14 1.44
C TRP A 4 6.42 5.77 2.84
N VAL A 5 5.79 6.93 3.07
CA VAL A 5 5.68 7.53 4.42
C VAL A 5 4.25 8.03 4.67
N LYS A 6 3.63 7.67 5.80
CA LYS A 6 2.26 8.08 6.17
C LYS A 6 2.24 9.37 7.04
N LYS A 7 1.31 10.30 6.75
CA LYS A 7 0.83 11.52 7.47
C LYS A 7 1.71 12.78 7.57
N SER A 8 1.45 13.79 6.71
CA SER A 8 1.46 15.29 6.82
C SER A 8 2.54 16.14 7.51
N ALA A 9 3.26 16.93 6.67
CA ALA A 9 3.94 18.22 6.90
C ALA A 9 5.14 18.28 7.88
N GLY A 10 6.35 18.40 7.32
CA GLY A 10 7.61 18.69 8.06
C GLY A 10 8.77 17.74 7.78
N TYR A 11 8.59 16.74 6.91
CA TYR A 11 9.44 15.54 6.89
C TYR A 11 10.69 15.60 6.03
N PHE A 12 10.73 16.51 5.05
CA PHE A 12 11.80 16.57 4.07
C PHE A 12 13.20 16.66 4.70
N LYS A 13 13.32 17.47 5.75
CA LYS A 13 14.58 17.68 6.46
C LYS A 13 15.05 16.46 7.24
N THR A 14 14.14 15.60 7.67
CA THR A 14 14.49 14.40 8.44
C THR A 14 15.10 13.32 7.55
N PHE A 15 14.61 13.19 6.32
CA PHE A 15 15.02 12.13 5.41
C PHE A 15 16.19 12.50 4.50
N SER A 16 16.50 13.79 4.35
CA SER A 16 17.67 14.24 3.57
C SER A 16 19.01 13.73 4.13
N LYS A 17 19.06 13.32 5.41
CA LYS A 17 20.26 12.70 6.00
C LYS A 17 20.65 11.37 5.36
N TYR A 18 19.73 10.70 4.66
CA TYR A 18 20.01 9.42 3.99
C TYR A 18 20.52 9.59 2.56
N GLY A 19 20.27 10.73 1.92
CA GLY A 19 20.67 11.08 0.56
C GLY A 19 19.66 11.99 -0.15
N THR A 20 19.91 12.27 -1.43
CA THR A 20 18.98 13.01 -2.30
C THR A 20 17.64 12.27 -2.40
N CYS A 21 16.56 12.96 -2.08
CA CYS A 21 15.22 12.39 -2.05
C CYS A 21 14.23 13.35 -2.72
N HIS A 22 13.41 12.83 -3.64
CA HIS A 22 12.24 13.52 -4.17
C HIS A 22 10.99 13.02 -3.43
N VAL A 23 10.09 13.93 -3.09
CA VAL A 23 8.86 13.60 -2.35
C VAL A 23 7.66 13.98 -3.19
N GLU A 24 6.77 13.03 -3.44
CA GLU A 24 5.59 13.23 -4.26
C GLU A 24 4.33 12.87 -3.49
N TRP A 25 3.34 13.77 -3.51
CA TRP A 25 2.03 13.49 -2.95
C TRP A 25 1.15 12.86 -4.04
N PRO A 26 0.46 11.73 -3.75
CA PRO A 26 -0.53 11.18 -4.66
C PRO A 26 -1.58 12.28 -4.96
N SER A 27 -1.59 12.77 -6.19
CA SER A 27 -2.62 13.72 -6.61
C SER A 27 -3.92 12.95 -6.84
N LYS A 28 -5.04 13.39 -6.25
CA LYS A 28 -6.37 12.88 -6.64
C LYS A 28 -6.62 13.28 -8.09
N LYS A 29 -6.29 12.41 -9.06
CA LYS A 29 -6.77 12.56 -10.42
C LYS A 29 -8.22 12.10 -10.44
N THR A 30 -9.14 13.05 -10.33
CA THR A 30 -10.56 12.83 -10.59
C THR A 30 -10.74 12.52 -12.08
N SER A 31 -10.69 11.25 -12.47
CA SER A 31 -11.08 10.83 -13.81
C SER A 31 -12.58 10.54 -13.86
N SER A 32 -13.40 11.60 -13.91
CA SER A 32 -14.61 11.67 -14.74
C SER A 32 -15.23 13.07 -14.72
N PRO A 33 -15.54 13.67 -15.88
CA PRO A 33 -16.40 14.83 -15.98
C PRO A 33 -17.85 14.34 -16.15
N ARG A 34 -18.59 14.16 -15.05
CA ARG A 34 -20.06 14.12 -15.11
C ARG A 34 -20.67 14.98 -14.01
N ALA A 35 -21.34 16.03 -14.50
CA ALA A 35 -22.45 16.76 -13.89
C ALA A 35 -22.29 17.27 -12.45
N GLY A 36 -21.81 18.52 -12.35
CA GLY A 36 -22.63 19.57 -11.73
C GLY A 36 -23.08 19.40 -10.28
N ILE A 37 -22.18 19.15 -9.33
CA ILE A 37 -22.39 19.48 -7.92
C ILE A 37 -21.10 20.07 -7.36
N LYS A 38 -21.08 21.39 -7.12
CA LYS A 38 -19.97 22.05 -6.42
C LYS A 38 -20.01 21.66 -4.94
N SER A 39 -19.43 20.50 -4.60
CA SER A 39 -19.16 20.19 -3.19
C SER A 39 -17.92 20.96 -2.75
N ASN A 40 -18.08 21.76 -1.69
CA ASN A 40 -17.01 22.51 -1.04
C ASN A 40 -16.17 21.57 -0.15
N GLN A 41 -15.73 20.44 -0.70
CA GLN A 41 -14.89 19.48 0.02
C GLN A 41 -13.47 20.04 0.10
N THR A 42 -13.12 20.54 1.28
CA THR A 42 -11.74 20.68 1.73
C THR A 42 -11.00 19.39 1.40
N THR A 43 -10.07 19.47 0.46
CA THR A 43 -9.27 18.35 -0.01
C THR A 43 -8.47 17.79 1.18
N LYS A 44 -8.97 16.70 1.79
CA LYS A 44 -8.21 15.94 2.78
C LYS A 44 -6.92 15.47 2.09
N ALA A 45 -5.79 16.08 2.45
CA ALA A 45 -4.48 15.67 1.98
C ALA A 45 -4.34 14.17 2.20
N ALA A 46 -3.93 13.44 1.16
CA ALA A 46 -3.76 12.00 1.22
C ALA A 46 -2.90 11.65 2.45
N GLY A 47 -3.33 10.64 3.19
CA GLY A 47 -2.68 10.23 4.43
C GLY A 47 -1.26 9.69 4.23
N TYR A 48 -0.70 9.69 3.01
CA TYR A 48 0.58 9.10 2.64
C TYR A 48 1.33 9.93 1.60
N VAL A 49 2.63 9.66 1.46
CA VAL A 49 3.54 10.31 0.52
C VAL A 49 4.54 9.32 -0.06
N TYR A 50 4.95 9.54 -1.30
CA TYR A 50 6.03 8.81 -1.96
C TYR A 50 7.37 9.48 -1.68
N MET A 51 8.38 8.65 -1.37
CA MET A 51 9.77 9.06 -1.27
C MET A 51 10.61 8.28 -2.29
N ILE A 52 11.21 9.02 -3.21
CA ILE A 52 12.06 8.50 -4.28
C ILE A 52 13.49 8.85 -3.94
N PHE A 53 14.31 7.84 -3.64
CA PHE A 53 15.75 8.01 -3.45
C PHE A 53 16.49 7.68 -4.75
N GLU A 54 17.54 8.43 -5.04
CA GLU A 54 18.38 8.20 -6.24
C GLU A 54 19.19 6.90 -6.16
N SER A 55 19.48 6.41 -4.95
CA SER A 55 20.29 5.22 -4.74
C SER A 55 19.67 4.27 -3.73
N GLU A 56 19.77 2.98 -4.03
CA GLU A 56 19.40 1.87 -3.15
C GLU A 56 20.05 1.95 -1.76
N SER A 57 21.29 2.44 -1.69
CA SER A 57 22.00 2.59 -0.41
C SER A 57 21.28 3.55 0.54
N CYS A 58 20.59 4.56 0.01
CA CYS A 58 19.84 5.52 0.83
C CYS A 58 18.62 4.85 1.47
N VAL A 59 17.92 4.00 0.72
CA VAL A 59 16.78 3.22 1.21
C VAL A 59 17.24 2.24 2.28
N LYS A 60 18.35 1.51 2.06
CA LYS A 60 18.91 0.60 3.07
C LYS A 60 19.24 1.31 4.38
N LYS A 61 19.85 2.50 4.33
CA LYS A 61 20.12 3.32 5.53
C LYS A 61 18.84 3.75 6.24
N LEU A 62 17.81 4.15 5.49
CA LEU A 62 16.51 4.50 6.05
C LEU A 62 15.85 3.31 6.75
N ILE A 63 15.81 2.15 6.09
CA ILE A 63 15.22 0.92 6.66
C ILE A 63 15.98 0.47 7.91
N ALA A 64 17.32 0.60 7.93
CA ALA A 64 18.13 0.28 9.10
C ALA A 64 17.82 1.17 10.33
N ASP A 65 17.40 2.42 10.11
CA ASP A 65 16.96 3.33 11.18
C ASP A 65 15.48 3.13 11.55
N CYS A 66 14.74 2.28 10.85
CA CYS A 66 13.36 1.92 11.20
C CYS A 66 13.36 0.87 12.33
N CYS A 67 12.37 0.96 13.20
CA CYS A 67 12.09 -0.06 14.20
C CYS A 67 11.15 -1.10 13.60
N GLU A 68 11.46 -2.37 13.79
CA GLU A 68 10.49 -3.47 13.64
C GLU A 68 9.78 -3.63 14.99
N GLU A 69 8.46 -3.57 15.02
CA GLU A 69 7.72 -3.81 16.26
C GLU A 69 7.51 -5.31 16.47
N PHE A 70 7.60 -5.77 17.73
CA PHE A 70 7.34 -7.16 18.06
C PHE A 70 5.89 -7.51 17.69
N GLY A 71 5.73 -8.44 16.74
CA GLY A 71 4.43 -8.92 16.28
C GLY A 71 3.93 -8.27 14.98
N SER A 72 4.61 -7.25 14.46
CA SER A 72 4.35 -6.76 13.10
C SER A 72 4.95 -7.70 12.07
N ALA A 73 4.16 -8.15 11.09
CA ALA A 73 4.61 -9.04 10.03
C ALA A 73 5.51 -8.30 9.02
N GLY A 74 6.74 -7.97 9.40
CA GLY A 74 7.72 -7.31 8.53
C GLY A 74 7.38 -5.85 8.21
N GLU A 75 6.63 -5.16 9.08
CA GLU A 75 6.30 -3.75 8.89
C GLU A 75 7.38 -2.86 9.52
N TRP A 76 7.90 -1.91 8.74
CA TRP A 76 8.94 -1.00 9.20
C TRP A 76 8.31 0.29 9.71
N PHE A 77 8.72 0.75 10.88
CA PHE A 77 8.23 2.01 11.44
C PHE A 77 9.35 3.00 11.71
N PHE A 78 9.18 4.23 11.24
CA PHE A 78 10.10 5.33 11.49
C PHE A 78 9.55 6.27 12.57
N LYS A 79 10.36 6.57 13.60
CA LYS A 79 9.99 7.50 14.67
C LYS A 79 10.44 8.91 14.33
N LEU A 80 9.49 9.75 13.92
CA LEU A 80 9.69 11.16 13.65
C LEU A 80 9.61 11.97 14.94
N LYS A 81 10.70 12.68 15.24
CA LYS A 81 10.73 13.69 16.30
C LYS A 81 10.38 15.04 15.68
N LEU A 82 9.19 15.55 16.00
CA LEU A 82 8.69 16.84 15.55
C LEU A 82 8.77 17.84 16.70
N ARG A 83 9.26 19.04 16.41
CA ARG A 83 9.25 20.15 17.36
C ARG A 83 8.12 21.11 17.00
N ARG A 84 7.16 21.28 17.90
CA ARG A 84 6.03 22.20 17.69
C ARG A 84 5.97 23.18 18.85
N GLY A 85 6.57 24.36 18.67
CA GLY A 85 6.75 25.33 19.76
C GLY A 85 7.76 24.82 20.80
N GLN A 86 7.33 24.73 22.07
CA GLN A 86 8.17 24.23 23.18
C GLN A 86 8.01 22.72 23.44
N THR A 87 7.06 22.03 22.80
CA THR A 87 6.85 20.60 22.99
C THR A 87 7.52 19.78 21.89
N ASN A 88 8.14 18.67 22.30
CA ASN A 88 8.63 17.63 21.40
C ASN A 88 7.53 16.57 21.27
N GLU A 89 7.08 16.33 20.05
CA GLU A 89 6.10 15.30 19.71
C GLU A 89 6.83 14.18 18.95
N ILE A 90 6.64 12.92 19.38
CA ILE A 90 7.11 11.77 18.62
C ILE A 90 5.94 11.19 17.85
N ARG A 91 6.06 11.11 16.53
CA ARG A 91 5.11 10.44 15.65
C ARG A 91 5.75 9.22 15.04
N GLN A 92 4.99 8.13 14.96
CA GLN A 92 5.41 6.92 14.28
C GLN A 92 4.76 6.87 12.91
N VAL A 93 5.56 6.63 11.88
CA VAL A 93 5.09 6.51 10.50
C VAL A 93 5.51 5.17 9.94
N GLN A 94 4.59 4.52 9.25
CA GLN A 94 4.91 3.29 8.55
C GLN A 94 5.76 3.62 7.31
N VAL A 95 6.81 2.83 7.15
CA VAL A 95 7.71 2.81 6.01
C VAL A 95 7.50 1.49 5.28
N ILE A 96 7.15 1.57 4.00
CA ILE A 96 7.02 0.39 3.14
C ILE A 96 8.06 0.55 2.05
N PRO A 97 9.07 -0.34 1.92
CA PRO A 97 9.94 -0.35 0.77
C PRO A 97 9.25 -1.00 -0.44
N TRP A 98 9.44 -0.44 -1.63
CA TRP A 98 9.04 -1.03 -2.91
C TRP A 98 10.27 -1.43 -3.73
N VAL A 99 10.34 -2.72 -4.05
CA VAL A 99 11.38 -3.31 -4.88
C VAL A 99 10.82 -3.43 -6.29
N ILE A 100 11.42 -2.70 -7.24
CA ILE A 100 10.92 -2.63 -8.63
C ILE A 100 10.88 -4.02 -9.28
N LEU A 101 11.81 -4.90 -8.91
CA LEU A 101 11.89 -6.27 -9.43
C LEU A 101 10.72 -7.15 -8.98
N ASP A 102 10.02 -6.78 -7.90
CA ASP A 102 8.87 -7.54 -7.40
C ASP A 102 7.57 -7.20 -8.16
N ALA A 103 7.63 -6.22 -9.06
CA ALA A 103 6.50 -5.77 -9.86
C ALA A 103 6.14 -6.74 -11.00
N GLU A 104 7.06 -7.59 -11.44
CA GLU A 104 6.87 -8.46 -12.60
C GLU A 104 7.38 -9.87 -12.29
N TYR A 105 6.65 -10.88 -12.74
CA TYR A 105 7.05 -12.28 -12.64
C TYR A 105 6.63 -13.03 -13.91
N ALA A 106 7.57 -13.77 -14.50
CA ALA A 106 7.37 -14.55 -15.71
C ALA A 106 8.02 -15.92 -15.56
N THR A 107 7.36 -16.98 -16.02
CA THR A 107 8.01 -18.29 -16.19
C THR A 107 8.80 -18.37 -17.49
N ASP A 108 8.38 -17.63 -18.51
CA ASP A 108 9.06 -17.45 -19.79
C ASP A 108 9.06 -15.96 -20.16
N ARG A 109 10.24 -15.40 -20.42
CA ARG A 109 10.42 -13.97 -20.74
C ARG A 109 10.18 -13.64 -22.22
N ASP A 110 10.12 -14.65 -23.08
CA ASP A 110 9.93 -14.47 -24.53
C ASP A 110 8.47 -14.66 -24.97
N VAL A 111 7.56 -14.89 -24.01
CA VAL A 111 6.12 -14.99 -24.27
C VAL A 111 5.57 -13.66 -24.79
N ARG A 112 4.88 -13.74 -25.94
CA ARG A 112 4.13 -12.60 -26.49
C ARG A 112 2.81 -12.47 -25.73
N ILE A 113 2.61 -11.32 -25.10
CA ILE A 113 1.38 -11.00 -24.37
C ILE A 113 0.25 -10.75 -25.37
N ASP A 114 -0.83 -11.53 -25.26
CA ASP A 114 -2.08 -11.33 -26.00
C ASP A 114 -3.10 -10.63 -25.08
N PRO A 115 -3.56 -9.41 -25.41
CA PRO A 115 -4.59 -8.71 -24.63
C PRO A 115 -5.87 -9.52 -24.45
N LYS A 116 -6.21 -10.43 -25.38
CA LYS A 116 -7.41 -11.29 -25.27
C LYS A 116 -7.25 -12.42 -24.25
N LYS A 117 -6.03 -12.70 -23.82
CA LYS A 117 -5.68 -13.69 -22.78
C LYS A 117 -5.17 -13.01 -21.51
N THR A 118 -5.38 -11.70 -21.40
CA THR A 118 -4.95 -10.90 -20.26
C THR A 118 -6.16 -10.55 -19.41
N VAL A 119 -6.04 -10.75 -18.10
CA VAL A 119 -7.04 -10.36 -17.10
C VAL A 119 -6.47 -9.30 -16.17
N PHE A 120 -7.33 -8.39 -15.72
CA PHE A 120 -6.98 -7.40 -14.70
C PHE A 120 -7.54 -7.84 -13.35
N VAL A 121 -6.72 -7.75 -12.31
CA VAL A 121 -7.09 -8.03 -10.93
C VAL A 121 -6.88 -6.77 -10.10
N GLY A 122 -7.97 -6.22 -9.55
CA GLY A 122 -7.96 -5.09 -8.63
C GLY A 122 -7.97 -5.51 -7.16
N GLY A 123 -7.93 -4.55 -6.25
CA GLY A 123 -8.04 -4.81 -4.81
C GLY A 123 -6.92 -5.66 -4.18
N LEU A 124 -5.74 -5.73 -4.80
CA LEU A 124 -4.63 -6.55 -4.32
C LEU A 124 -3.93 -5.92 -3.13
N HIS A 125 -3.70 -6.67 -2.05
CA HIS A 125 -3.02 -6.17 -0.85
C HIS A 125 -1.69 -5.46 -1.16
N GLY A 126 -1.45 -4.28 -0.57
CA GLY A 126 -0.32 -3.37 -0.87
C GLY A 126 1.10 -3.88 -0.68
N THR A 127 1.27 -5.09 -0.16
CA THR A 127 2.57 -5.74 0.05
C THR A 127 2.74 -7.02 -0.76
N LEU A 128 1.78 -7.35 -1.62
CA LEU A 128 1.81 -8.56 -2.42
C LEU A 128 2.83 -8.39 -3.57
N THR A 129 3.53 -9.44 -3.95
CA THR A 129 4.50 -9.36 -5.07
C THR A 129 3.91 -10.05 -6.30
N ALA A 130 4.42 -9.74 -7.49
CA ALA A 130 3.99 -10.44 -8.70
C ALA A 130 4.20 -11.97 -8.58
N GLN A 131 5.29 -12.40 -7.93
CA GLN A 131 5.54 -13.80 -7.64
C GLN A 131 4.53 -14.41 -6.65
N SER A 132 4.14 -13.66 -5.62
CA SER A 132 3.12 -14.10 -4.66
C SER A 132 1.77 -14.26 -5.35
N LEU A 133 1.40 -13.29 -6.21
CA LEU A 133 0.17 -13.35 -7.01
C LEU A 133 0.19 -14.55 -7.95
N TYR A 134 1.30 -14.75 -8.66
CA TYR A 134 1.51 -15.89 -9.55
C TYR A 134 1.24 -17.21 -8.84
N SER A 135 1.81 -17.38 -7.64
CA SER A 135 1.67 -18.61 -6.85
C SER A 135 0.24 -18.87 -6.43
N ILE A 136 -0.48 -17.83 -5.99
CA ILE A 136 -1.90 -17.92 -5.63
C ILE A 136 -2.74 -18.30 -6.85
N MET A 137 -2.50 -17.67 -8.00
CA MET A 137 -3.23 -17.96 -9.23
C MET A 137 -2.98 -19.38 -9.73
N ALA A 138 -1.72 -19.83 -9.68
CA ALA A 138 -1.34 -21.20 -9.99
C ALA A 138 -2.10 -22.24 -9.15
N GLU A 139 -2.27 -21.97 -7.85
CA GLU A 139 -2.97 -22.85 -6.92
C GLU A 139 -4.49 -22.89 -7.17
N VAL A 140 -5.11 -21.75 -7.46
CA VAL A 140 -6.58 -21.64 -7.54
C VAL A 140 -7.12 -21.87 -8.94
N TYR A 141 -6.43 -21.36 -9.97
CA TYR A 141 -6.93 -21.30 -11.35
C TYR A 141 -6.01 -21.99 -12.35
N GLY A 142 -4.81 -22.40 -11.94
CA GLY A 142 -3.76 -22.92 -12.81
C GLY A 142 -2.72 -21.86 -13.19
N ASN A 143 -1.64 -22.31 -13.82
CA ASN A 143 -0.47 -21.48 -14.06
C ASN A 143 -0.77 -20.31 -15.01
N ALA A 144 -0.42 -19.10 -14.57
CA ALA A 144 -0.24 -17.97 -15.49
C ALA A 144 1.08 -18.11 -16.25
N LEU A 145 1.24 -17.37 -17.33
CA LEU A 145 2.50 -17.19 -18.05
C LEU A 145 3.27 -15.99 -17.51
N PHE A 146 2.54 -14.91 -17.20
CA PHE A 146 3.11 -13.65 -16.78
C PHE A 146 2.18 -12.92 -15.82
N VAL A 147 2.77 -12.26 -14.83
CA VAL A 147 2.07 -11.39 -13.88
C VAL A 147 2.84 -10.08 -13.77
N ALA A 148 2.14 -8.96 -13.91
CA ALA A 148 2.68 -7.62 -13.68
C ALA A 148 1.76 -6.81 -12.78
N ILE A 149 2.32 -6.22 -11.74
CA ILE A 149 1.67 -5.17 -10.95
C ILE A 149 1.70 -3.90 -11.79
N ASP A 150 0.54 -3.28 -11.98
CA ASP A 150 0.45 -2.05 -12.77
C ASP A 150 1.19 -0.95 -12.03
N THR A 151 2.14 -0.31 -12.71
CA THR A 151 2.95 0.76 -12.13
C THR A 151 2.88 2.05 -12.93
N ASP A 152 3.12 3.17 -12.26
CA ASP A 152 3.21 4.48 -12.89
C ASP A 152 4.57 4.73 -13.59
N LYS A 153 4.78 5.94 -14.09
CA LYS A 153 6.04 6.34 -14.77
C LYS A 153 7.30 6.21 -13.91
N TYR A 154 7.16 6.14 -12.58
CA TYR A 154 8.26 5.97 -11.64
C TYR A 154 8.29 4.57 -11.04
N LYS A 155 7.58 3.61 -11.65
CA LYS A 155 7.49 2.22 -11.23
C LYS A 155 6.86 2.02 -9.84
N TYR A 156 5.98 2.94 -9.42
CA TYR A 156 5.15 2.75 -8.23
C TYR A 156 3.84 2.03 -8.55
N PRO A 157 3.37 1.11 -7.68
CA PRO A 157 2.07 0.47 -7.85
C PRO A 157 0.94 1.49 -8.01
N ILE A 158 0.12 1.31 -9.04
CA ILE A 158 -1.09 2.10 -9.24
C ILE A 158 -2.11 1.65 -8.21
N VAL A 159 -2.41 2.53 -7.26
CA VAL A 159 -3.43 2.28 -6.24
C VAL A 159 -4.79 2.25 -6.91
N ASP A 160 -5.56 1.21 -6.59
CA ASP A 160 -6.92 1.06 -7.04
C ASP A 160 -7.81 2.12 -6.37
N PRO A 161 -8.44 3.03 -7.13
CA PRO A 161 -9.26 4.10 -6.56
C PRO A 161 -10.51 3.56 -5.83
N PHE A 162 -10.92 2.32 -6.07
CA PHE A 162 -12.14 1.74 -5.52
C PHE A 162 -12.05 1.32 -4.05
N LEU A 163 -10.86 1.34 -3.43
CA LEU A 163 -10.71 1.04 -2.00
C LEU A 163 -11.19 2.16 -1.08
N GLU A 164 -11.37 3.38 -1.59
CA GLU A 164 -11.91 4.48 -0.79
C GLU A 164 -13.39 4.25 -0.38
N GLU A 165 -14.07 3.21 -0.89
CA GLU A 165 -15.49 2.93 -0.62
C GLU A 165 -15.78 1.51 -0.04
N ALA A 166 -14.74 0.75 0.35
CA ALA A 166 -14.95 -0.60 0.86
C ALA A 166 -15.85 -0.59 2.11
N LYS A 167 -16.99 -1.29 2.07
CA LYS A 167 -17.89 -1.44 3.22
C LYS A 167 -17.40 -2.53 4.18
N CYS A 168 -17.75 -2.38 5.45
CA CYS A 168 -17.54 -3.40 6.46
C CYS A 168 -18.29 -4.69 6.10
N SER A 169 -17.57 -5.79 5.94
CA SER A 169 -18.10 -7.11 5.58
C SER A 169 -18.96 -7.77 6.68
N GLN A 170 -19.02 -7.18 7.88
CA GLN A 170 -19.85 -7.67 8.98
C GLN A 170 -21.15 -6.88 9.14
N CYS A 171 -21.07 -5.55 9.07
CA CYS A 171 -22.23 -4.69 9.37
C CYS A 171 -22.84 -4.00 8.14
N ASP A 172 -22.13 -3.94 7.00
CA ASP A 172 -22.50 -3.27 5.73
C ASP A 172 -22.92 -1.78 5.83
N SER A 173 -22.87 -1.23 7.04
CA SER A 173 -23.40 0.10 7.40
C SER A 173 -22.31 1.15 7.62
N ALA A 174 -21.06 0.71 7.73
CA ALA A 174 -19.90 1.58 7.94
C ALA A 174 -18.81 1.27 6.91
N GLU A 175 -17.96 2.26 6.64
CA GLU A 175 -16.72 2.05 5.90
C GLU A 175 -15.85 1.01 6.63
N GLY A 176 -15.18 0.16 5.85
CA GLY A 176 -14.32 -0.91 6.31
C GLY A 176 -12.84 -0.59 6.07
N PRO A 177 -12.21 0.32 6.83
CA PRO A 177 -10.81 0.69 6.61
C PRO A 177 -9.80 -0.35 7.14
N TYR A 178 -10.25 -1.38 7.88
CA TYR A 178 -9.40 -2.42 8.46
C TYR A 178 -9.50 -3.70 7.65
N PHE A 179 -8.39 -4.13 7.04
CA PHE A 179 -8.34 -5.36 6.27
C PHE A 179 -7.72 -6.50 7.08
N CYS A 180 -8.44 -7.61 7.18
CA CYS A 180 -7.97 -8.82 7.84
C CYS A 180 -7.09 -9.64 6.91
N ARG A 181 -5.80 -9.74 7.23
CA ARG A 181 -4.80 -10.41 6.37
C ARG A 181 -4.73 -11.93 6.53
N GLU A 182 -5.42 -12.50 7.52
CA GLU A 182 -5.43 -13.96 7.71
C GLU A 182 -6.20 -14.65 6.59
N ARG A 183 -5.65 -15.77 6.08
CA ARG A 183 -6.23 -16.57 4.97
C ARG A 183 -7.69 -16.97 5.22
N SER A 184 -8.04 -17.22 6.47
CA SER A 184 -9.40 -17.56 6.90
C SER A 184 -10.38 -16.36 6.88
N CYS A 185 -9.86 -15.14 6.78
CA CYS A 185 -10.57 -13.91 7.09
C CYS A 185 -10.78 -13.02 5.85
N PHE A 186 -9.69 -12.58 5.18
CA PHE A 186 -9.67 -11.78 3.91
C PHE A 186 -10.85 -10.80 3.71
N LYS A 187 -11.20 -10.04 4.75
CA LYS A 187 -12.39 -9.17 4.82
C LYS A 187 -12.05 -7.79 5.32
N TYR A 188 -12.89 -6.82 4.96
CA TYR A 188 -12.82 -5.44 5.44
C TYR A 188 -13.76 -5.24 6.62
N TYR A 189 -13.31 -4.54 7.65
CA TYR A 189 -14.05 -4.32 8.89
C TYR A 189 -14.04 -2.84 9.26
N CYS A 190 -15.15 -2.36 9.83
CA CYS A 190 -15.15 -1.11 10.56
C CYS A 190 -14.43 -1.29 11.91
N LEU A 191 -14.08 -0.19 12.60
CA LEU A 191 -13.36 -0.24 13.87
C LEU A 191 -14.06 -1.14 14.92
N GLN A 192 -15.40 -1.05 15.00
CA GLN A 192 -16.16 -1.83 15.97
C GLN A 192 -16.13 -3.33 15.65
N CYS A 193 -16.43 -3.71 14.41
CA CYS A 193 -16.40 -5.11 13.99
C CYS A 193 -14.98 -5.69 14.02
N TRP A 194 -13.95 -4.87 13.79
CA TRP A 194 -12.55 -5.27 13.91
C TRP A 194 -12.19 -5.67 15.34
N GLN A 195 -12.56 -4.85 16.33
CA GLN A 195 -12.31 -5.13 17.76
C GLN A 195 -12.99 -6.43 18.23
N VAL A 196 -14.18 -6.73 17.71
CA VAL A 196 -14.86 -8.00 17.97
C VAL A 196 -14.09 -9.16 17.33
N SER A 197 -13.65 -9.01 16.07
CA SER A 197 -12.90 -10.05 15.36
C SER A 197 -11.56 -10.41 16.04
N LEU A 198 -10.86 -9.45 16.64
CA LEU A 198 -9.63 -9.67 17.42
C LEU A 198 -9.89 -10.55 18.65
N ARG A 199 -11.05 -10.39 19.31
CA ARG A 199 -11.41 -11.13 20.53
C ARG A 199 -11.89 -12.55 20.26
N GLU A 200 -12.62 -12.76 19.17
CA GLU A 200 -13.29 -14.04 18.88
C GLU A 200 -12.48 -14.96 17.95
N ASN A 201 -11.64 -14.41 17.07
CA ASN A 201 -10.92 -15.20 16.06
C ASN A 201 -9.39 -15.29 16.28
N GLY A 202 -8.87 -14.75 17.38
CA GLY A 202 -7.43 -14.81 17.68
C GLY A 202 -6.54 -13.99 16.73
N VAL A 203 -7.12 -13.04 16.00
CA VAL A 203 -6.40 -12.14 15.10
C VAL A 203 -5.42 -11.29 15.92
N LYS A 204 -4.13 -11.34 15.59
CA LYS A 204 -3.08 -10.63 16.35
C LYS A 204 -3.12 -9.12 16.07
N GLU A 205 -2.98 -8.29 17.12
CA GLU A 205 -2.97 -6.82 17.04
C GLU A 205 -1.89 -6.22 16.11
N GLY A 206 -0.90 -7.00 15.68
CA GLY A 206 0.23 -6.57 14.85
C GLY A 206 -0.08 -6.24 13.39
N GLY A 207 -1.35 -6.14 12.99
CA GLY A 207 -1.79 -5.70 11.65
C GLY A 207 -2.33 -4.26 11.60
N ASN A 208 -2.14 -3.48 12.67
CA ASN A 208 -2.83 -2.22 12.94
C ASN A 208 -2.33 -1.00 12.14
N SER A 209 -2.48 -1.04 10.82
CA SER A 209 -2.66 0.18 10.03
C SER A 209 -3.84 0.04 9.07
N PRO A 210 -4.61 1.12 8.82
CA PRO A 210 -5.47 1.15 7.64
C PRO A 210 -4.56 0.86 6.46
N VAL A 211 -4.71 -0.30 5.83
CA VAL A 211 -3.89 -0.72 4.68
C VAL A 211 -4.55 -0.09 3.47
N PRO A 212 -4.12 1.11 3.03
CA PRO A 212 -4.89 1.90 2.08
C PRO A 212 -4.37 1.74 0.65
N ILE A 213 -3.42 0.83 0.46
CA ILE A 213 -2.78 0.64 -0.81
C ILE A 213 -3.19 -0.76 -1.18
N ALA A 214 -4.26 -0.88 -1.94
CA ALA A 214 -4.38 -2.03 -2.79
C ALA A 214 -4.23 -1.54 -4.22
N TYR A 215 -3.53 -2.30 -5.03
CA TYR A 215 -3.16 -1.91 -6.39
C TYR A 215 -3.76 -2.88 -7.40
N SER A 216 -3.71 -2.52 -8.67
CA SER A 216 -4.09 -3.40 -9.77
C SER A 216 -2.90 -4.20 -10.30
N ALA A 217 -3.19 -5.38 -10.83
CA ALA A 217 -2.23 -6.17 -11.60
C ALA A 217 -2.87 -6.72 -12.87
N SER A 218 -2.05 -6.89 -13.88
CA SER A 218 -2.34 -7.57 -15.14
C SER A 218 -1.77 -8.98 -15.10
N LEU A 219 -2.55 -9.98 -15.49
CA LEU A 219 -2.13 -11.38 -15.56
C LEU A 219 -2.39 -11.93 -16.95
N VAL A 220 -1.44 -12.68 -17.48
CA VAL A 220 -1.51 -13.32 -18.79
C VAL A 220 -1.57 -14.82 -18.58
N CYS A 221 -2.65 -15.45 -19.05
CA CYS A 221 -2.92 -16.89 -18.94
C CYS A 221 -2.60 -17.64 -20.24
#